data_AF-A0A2E2BVN9-F1
#
_entry.id   AF-A0A2E2BVN9-F1
#
_cell.length_a   1.000
_cell.length_b   1.000
_cell.length_c   1.000
_cell.angle_alpha   90.00
_cell.angle_beta   90.00
_cell.angle_gamma   90.00
#
_symmetry.space_group_name_H-M   'P 1'
#
loop_
_entity.id
_entity.type
_entity.pdbx_description
1 polymer ?
#
loop_
_entity_poly.entity_id
_entity_poly.type
_entity_poly.pdbx_seq_one_letter_code
_entity_poly.pdbx_strand_id
1 'polypeptide(L)'
;MSEYENMTVAELKELLKDAGLPVSGKKADLIARLEESETHDDHVEDEVVDEDDDDFDNYDDDDDWDDDDEEYIHVAKQKPVLDDARKAALEARSAQQKSQPKFRRQEWFRYRRLSRTGWRKPKGMQSSQRLNRKYRSPMARVGYGKIAAARDLHPSGFEEVLVHRPEDLDGIDPSVQAARVGGTVGGRKRVLIHERADELGIRVLNRRRGI
;
A
#
# COMPACT_ATOMS: atom_id res chain seq x y z
N MET A 1 -5.03 46.57 24.81
CA MET A 1 -6.32 47.12 24.35
C MET A 1 -6.15 47.29 22.87
N SER A 2 -6.88 46.52 22.06
CA SER A 2 -6.68 46.49 20.62
C SER A 2 -7.09 47.81 19.99
N GLU A 3 -6.38 48.19 18.92
CA GLU A 3 -6.56 49.49 18.27
C GLU A 3 -7.99 49.65 17.70
N TYR A 4 -8.63 48.54 17.33
CA TYR A 4 -9.97 48.45 16.76
C TYR A 4 -11.11 48.67 17.76
N GLU A 5 -10.85 48.63 19.07
CA GLU A 5 -11.89 48.73 20.11
C GLU A 5 -12.52 50.12 20.17
N ASN A 6 -11.78 51.16 19.80
CA ASN A 6 -12.25 52.55 19.79
C ASN A 6 -12.93 52.96 18.47
N MET A 7 -12.86 52.15 17.42
CA MET A 7 -13.45 52.47 16.11
C MET A 7 -14.97 52.26 16.09
N THR A 8 -15.67 52.99 15.23
CA THR A 8 -17.11 52.80 15.04
C THR A 8 -17.37 51.54 14.23
N VAL A 9 -18.57 50.96 14.38
CA VAL A 9 -18.97 49.75 13.63
C VAL A 9 -18.97 49.98 12.12
N ALA A 10 -19.18 51.21 11.66
CA ALA A 10 -19.14 51.53 10.24
C ALA A 10 -17.71 51.41 9.68
N GLU A 11 -16.73 51.95 10.39
CA GLU A 11 -15.31 51.91 9.98
C GLU A 11 -14.76 50.48 10.01
N LEU A 12 -15.12 49.68 11.02
CA LEU A 12 -14.72 48.26 11.08
C LEU A 12 -15.29 47.43 9.92
N LYS A 13 -16.49 47.79 9.43
CA LYS A 13 -17.08 47.14 8.25
C LYS A 13 -16.44 47.57 6.95
N GLU A 14 -15.98 48.81 6.83
CA GLU A 14 -15.19 49.24 5.67
C GLU A 14 -13.85 48.50 5.63
N LEU A 15 -13.14 48.41 6.76
CA LEU A 15 -11.88 47.66 6.84
C LEU A 15 -12.06 46.17 6.54
N LEU A 16 -13.10 45.52 7.07
CA LEU A 16 -13.42 44.13 6.72
C LEU A 16 -13.77 43.97 5.24
N LYS A 17 -14.46 44.95 4.64
CA LYS A 17 -14.81 44.93 3.21
C LYS A 17 -13.58 45.09 2.31
N ASP A 18 -12.64 45.96 2.69
CA ASP A 18 -11.38 46.17 1.97
C ASP A 18 -10.47 44.93 2.10
N ALA A 19 -10.51 44.25 3.25
CA ALA A 19 -9.84 42.97 3.47
C ALA A 19 -10.61 41.76 2.90
N GLY A 20 -11.79 41.96 2.29
CA GLY A 20 -12.59 40.90 1.66
C GLY A 20 -13.33 39.95 2.62
N LEU A 21 -13.38 40.26 3.92
CA LEU A 21 -13.97 39.45 4.98
C LEU A 21 -15.45 39.81 5.24
N PRO A 22 -16.27 38.88 5.78
CA PRO A 22 -17.70 39.12 6.02
C PRO A 22 -17.98 40.23 7.06
N VAL A 23 -18.85 41.19 6.68
CA VAL A 23 -19.19 42.39 7.47
C VAL A 23 -20.37 42.22 8.44
N SER A 24 -20.76 40.99 8.77
CA SER A 24 -21.93 40.69 9.60
C SER A 24 -21.55 40.39 11.06
N GLY A 25 -22.35 40.86 12.02
CA GLY A 25 -22.16 40.58 13.45
C GLY A 25 -22.16 41.83 14.34
N LYS A 26 -21.93 41.61 15.64
CA LYS A 26 -21.77 42.69 16.63
C LYS A 26 -20.34 43.24 16.55
N LYS A 27 -20.12 44.41 17.16
CA LYS A 27 -18.82 45.11 17.13
C LYS A 27 -17.64 44.22 17.57
N ALA A 28 -17.82 43.42 18.61
CA ALA A 28 -16.78 42.52 19.11
C ALA A 28 -16.38 41.45 18.06
N ASP A 29 -17.36 40.89 17.35
CA ASP A 29 -17.11 39.85 16.33
C ASP A 29 -16.37 40.42 15.11
N LEU A 30 -16.63 41.70 14.77
CA LEU A 30 -15.93 42.39 13.68
C LEU A 30 -14.45 42.65 14.05
N ILE A 31 -14.19 42.97 15.31
CA ILE A 31 -12.82 43.18 15.82
C ILE A 31 -12.05 41.87 15.84
N ALA A 32 -12.66 40.80 16.36
CA ALA A 32 -12.03 39.48 16.41
C ALA A 32 -11.66 38.97 15.02
N ARG A 33 -12.51 39.17 14.00
CA ARG A 33 -12.19 38.77 12.62
C ARG A 33 -11.03 39.54 12.01
N LEU A 34 -10.92 40.85 12.29
CA LEU A 34 -9.78 41.65 11.84
C LEU A 34 -8.49 41.16 12.51
N GLU A 35 -8.52 40.94 13.82
CA GLU A 35 -7.38 40.43 14.58
C GLU A 35 -6.96 39.01 14.14
N GLU A 36 -7.93 38.15 13.83
CA GLU A 36 -7.67 36.79 13.35
C GLU A 36 -7.10 36.78 11.92
N SER A 37 -7.57 37.67 11.05
CA SER A 37 -7.04 37.82 9.68
C SER A 37 -5.60 38.33 9.64
N GLU A 38 -5.15 39.09 10.64
CA GLU A 38 -3.72 39.46 10.76
C GLU A 38 -2.82 38.29 11.18
N THR A 39 -3.41 37.26 11.80
CA THR A 39 -2.65 36.09 12.31
C THR A 39 -2.67 34.88 11.38
N HIS A 40 -3.44 34.92 10.29
CA HIS A 40 -3.70 33.76 9.43
C HIS A 40 -3.57 34.08 7.92
N ASP A 41 -2.53 34.81 7.53
CA ASP A 41 -2.07 34.89 6.14
C ASP A 41 -1.03 33.78 5.90
N ASP A 42 -1.52 32.58 5.56
CA ASP A 42 -0.95 31.75 4.48
C ASP A 42 -1.80 30.47 4.32
N HIS A 43 -2.92 30.66 3.59
CA HIS A 43 -3.23 29.94 2.35
C HIS A 43 -3.46 28.41 2.38
N VAL A 44 -4.52 27.80 1.83
CA VAL A 44 -5.77 28.16 1.13
C VAL A 44 -6.61 26.86 1.09
N GLU A 45 -7.89 26.98 1.49
CA GLU A 45 -9.15 26.61 0.80
C GLU A 45 -9.08 25.51 -0.29
N ASP A 46 -9.83 24.41 -0.15
CA ASP A 46 -11.24 24.22 -0.57
C ASP A 46 -11.52 24.45 -2.07
N GLU A 47 -12.19 23.50 -2.72
CA GLU A 47 -13.51 23.74 -3.34
C GLU A 47 -14.11 22.52 -4.09
N VAL A 48 -15.25 22.05 -3.54
CA VAL A 48 -16.56 21.63 -4.12
C VAL A 48 -16.71 20.85 -5.43
N VAL A 49 -17.70 19.92 -5.48
CA VAL A 49 -18.90 19.95 -6.38
C VAL A 49 -20.00 18.96 -5.91
N ASP A 50 -21.20 19.54 -5.74
CA ASP A 50 -22.63 19.15 -5.77
C ASP A 50 -23.19 17.70 -5.93
N GLU A 51 -24.14 17.43 -5.02
CA GLU A 51 -25.48 16.80 -5.08
C GLU A 51 -25.77 15.52 -5.90
N ASP A 52 -26.01 14.39 -5.19
CA ASP A 52 -27.06 13.41 -5.49
C ASP A 52 -27.38 12.61 -4.20
N ASP A 53 -28.65 12.70 -3.77
CA ASP A 53 -29.46 11.73 -2.99
C ASP A 53 -28.70 10.60 -2.23
N ASP A 54 -28.36 10.82 -0.96
CA ASP A 54 -28.05 9.73 -0.02
C ASP A 54 -28.63 10.03 1.38
N ASP A 55 -29.51 9.14 1.79
CA ASP A 55 -29.90 8.83 3.16
C ASP A 55 -28.65 8.46 3.98
N PHE A 56 -27.87 9.47 4.38
CA PHE A 56 -26.73 9.34 5.29
C PHE A 56 -27.20 9.65 6.71
N ASP A 57 -28.06 8.79 7.24
CA ASP A 57 -28.27 8.69 8.67
C ASP A 57 -26.92 8.38 9.35
N ASN A 58 -26.34 9.42 9.95
CA ASN A 58 -25.64 9.35 11.23
C ASN A 58 -24.49 8.32 11.35
N TYR A 59 -23.36 8.57 10.68
CA TYR A 59 -22.07 8.14 11.21
C TYR A 59 -21.67 9.08 12.34
N ASP A 60 -22.29 8.86 13.50
CA ASP A 60 -21.66 9.10 14.79
C ASP A 60 -20.53 8.06 14.90
N ASP A 61 -19.41 8.38 14.26
CA ASP A 61 -18.16 7.63 14.30
C ASP A 61 -17.16 8.47 15.08
N ASP A 62 -17.55 8.81 16.31
CA ASP A 62 -16.64 8.86 17.44
C ASP A 62 -16.16 7.41 17.72
N ASP A 63 -15.58 6.76 16.71
CA ASP A 63 -14.72 5.59 16.90
C ASP A 63 -13.50 6.17 17.62
N ASP A 64 -13.61 6.13 18.95
CA ASP A 64 -12.57 6.02 19.95
C ASP A 64 -11.35 5.33 19.31
N TRP A 65 -10.48 6.15 18.71
CA TRP A 65 -9.17 5.74 18.25
C TRP A 65 -8.38 5.47 19.52
N ASP A 66 -8.64 4.28 20.08
CA ASP A 66 -7.96 3.74 21.24
C ASP A 66 -6.47 3.84 20.94
N ASP A 67 -5.89 4.77 21.67
CA ASP A 67 -4.53 5.26 21.74
C ASP A 67 -3.62 4.13 22.23
N ASP A 68 -3.62 2.99 21.52
CA ASP A 68 -2.63 1.93 21.69
C ASP A 68 -1.38 2.33 20.90
N ASP A 69 -0.83 3.47 21.31
CA ASP A 69 0.47 4.03 20.98
C ASP A 69 1.56 3.14 21.64
N GLU A 70 1.49 1.82 21.42
CA GLU A 70 2.61 0.93 21.64
C GLU A 70 3.71 1.38 20.68
N GLU A 71 4.64 2.17 21.21
CA GLU A 71 5.83 2.73 20.56
C GLU A 71 6.45 1.69 19.59
N TYR A 72 6.08 1.77 18.31
CA TYR A 72 6.45 0.79 17.30
C TYR A 72 7.94 0.93 16.97
N ILE A 73 8.79 0.26 17.75
CA ILE A 73 10.21 0.18 17.43
C ILE A 73 10.36 -0.58 16.11
N HIS A 74 10.66 0.16 15.03
CA HIS A 74 10.83 -0.40 13.70
C HIS A 74 12.10 -1.26 13.63
N VAL A 75 11.94 -2.59 13.74
CA VAL A 75 13.05 -3.52 13.52
C VAL A 75 13.31 -3.70 12.02
N ALA A 76 14.49 -3.25 11.56
CA ALA A 76 14.91 -3.44 10.18
C ALA A 76 15.02 -4.92 9.83
N LYS A 77 14.42 -5.33 8.72
CA LYS A 77 14.43 -6.73 8.29
C LYS A 77 15.76 -7.08 7.61
N GLN A 78 16.35 -8.23 7.96
CA GLN A 78 17.59 -8.74 7.36
C GLN A 78 17.51 -8.78 5.83
N LYS A 79 18.56 -8.30 5.14
CA LYS A 79 18.70 -8.34 3.68
C LYS A 79 19.79 -9.35 3.29
N PRO A 80 19.68 -10.03 2.13
CA PRO A 80 20.68 -10.98 1.70
C PRO A 80 21.95 -10.30 1.20
N VAL A 81 23.07 -11.01 1.26
CA VAL A 81 24.30 -10.61 0.58
C VAL A 81 24.22 -11.08 -0.88
N LEU A 82 24.06 -10.14 -1.80
CA LEU A 82 23.93 -10.43 -3.24
C LEU A 82 25.14 -9.88 -4.01
N ASP A 83 25.62 -10.67 -4.97
CA ASP A 83 26.53 -10.23 -6.00
C ASP A 83 25.85 -9.23 -6.96
N ASP A 84 26.64 -8.36 -7.58
CA ASP A 84 26.12 -7.30 -8.44
C ASP A 84 25.42 -7.85 -9.69
N ALA A 85 25.84 -9.02 -10.18
CA ALA A 85 25.16 -9.71 -11.26
C ALA A 85 23.75 -10.18 -10.84
N ARG A 86 23.58 -10.76 -9.65
CA ARG A 86 22.24 -11.09 -9.11
C ARG A 86 21.37 -9.86 -8.88
N LYS A 87 21.92 -8.75 -8.40
CA LYS A 87 21.16 -7.49 -8.23
C LYS A 87 20.62 -6.99 -9.58
N ALA A 88 21.49 -6.90 -10.59
CA ALA A 88 21.09 -6.52 -11.94
C ALA A 88 20.04 -7.48 -12.52
N ALA A 89 20.18 -8.80 -12.29
CA ALA A 89 19.20 -9.79 -12.71
C ALA A 89 17.83 -9.62 -12.01
N LEU A 90 17.83 -9.24 -10.73
CA LEU A 90 16.61 -8.98 -9.95
C LEU A 90 15.87 -7.76 -10.47
N GLU A 91 16.60 -6.69 -10.78
CA GLU A 91 16.07 -5.46 -11.37
C GLU A 91 15.50 -5.71 -12.76
N ALA A 92 16.25 -6.39 -13.63
CA ALA A 92 15.80 -6.77 -14.96
C ALA A 92 14.56 -7.66 -14.92
N ARG A 93 14.48 -8.60 -13.96
CA ARG A 93 13.28 -9.41 -13.71
C ARG A 93 12.09 -8.55 -13.29
N SER A 94 12.30 -7.55 -12.43
CA SER A 94 11.23 -6.64 -12.00
C SER A 94 10.71 -5.79 -13.16
N ALA A 95 11.59 -5.30 -14.03
CA ALA A 95 11.24 -4.57 -15.23
C ALA A 95 10.47 -5.46 -16.23
N GLN A 96 10.92 -6.71 -16.41
CA GLN A 96 10.22 -7.70 -17.24
C GLN A 96 8.83 -7.99 -16.67
N GLN A 97 8.68 -8.17 -15.35
CA GLN A 97 7.39 -8.45 -14.73
C GLN A 97 6.38 -7.31 -14.91
N LYS A 98 6.83 -6.05 -14.90
CA LYS A 98 5.97 -4.87 -15.13
C LYS A 98 5.39 -4.84 -16.54
N SER A 99 6.16 -5.25 -17.55
CA SER A 99 5.72 -5.28 -18.96
C SER A 99 4.94 -6.54 -19.33
N GLN A 100 5.10 -7.61 -18.56
CA GLN A 100 4.51 -8.91 -18.86
C GLN A 100 3.01 -8.96 -18.54
N PRO A 101 2.18 -9.59 -19.40
CA PRO A 101 0.77 -9.79 -19.11
C PRO A 101 0.56 -10.78 -17.95
N LYS A 102 -0.53 -10.60 -17.19
CA LYS A 102 -0.88 -11.47 -16.04
C LYS A 102 -1.33 -12.91 -16.43
N PHE A 103 -1.34 -13.25 -17.72
CA PHE A 103 -1.81 -14.54 -18.28
C PHE A 103 -3.13 -15.07 -17.67
N ARG A 104 -4.23 -14.38 -17.94
CA ARG A 104 -5.59 -14.83 -17.55
C ARG A 104 -6.28 -15.57 -18.71
N ARG A 105 -7.25 -16.44 -18.39
CA ARG A 105 -8.07 -17.14 -19.40
C ARG A 105 -8.76 -16.15 -20.35
N GLN A 106 -8.95 -16.52 -21.61
CA GLN A 106 -9.80 -15.72 -22.51
C GLN A 106 -11.19 -15.45 -21.89
N GLU A 107 -11.67 -14.23 -22.04
CA GLU A 107 -13.00 -13.78 -21.56
C GLU A 107 -13.23 -13.99 -20.04
N TRP A 108 -12.15 -14.04 -19.24
CA TRP A 108 -12.22 -14.15 -17.77
C TRP A 108 -13.02 -13.01 -17.11
N PHE A 109 -12.96 -11.81 -17.71
CA PHE A 109 -13.64 -10.61 -17.25
C PHE A 109 -15.14 -10.62 -17.60
N ARG A 110 -15.54 -11.37 -18.64
CA ARG A 110 -16.93 -11.43 -19.11
C ARG A 110 -17.79 -12.38 -18.27
N TYR A 111 -17.21 -13.47 -17.77
CA TYR A 111 -17.95 -14.50 -17.05
C TYR A 111 -17.35 -14.78 -15.68
N ARG A 112 -18.13 -14.57 -14.61
CA ARG A 112 -17.72 -14.84 -13.22
C ARG A 112 -17.23 -16.28 -13.02
N ARG A 113 -17.83 -17.27 -13.69
CA ARG A 113 -17.37 -18.68 -13.65
C ARG A 113 -15.96 -18.90 -14.20
N LEU A 114 -15.43 -17.98 -15.01
CA LEU A 114 -14.10 -18.07 -15.61
C LEU A 114 -13.03 -17.28 -14.83
N SER A 115 -13.43 -16.31 -14.00
CA SER A 115 -12.53 -15.34 -13.38
C SER A 115 -11.45 -15.98 -12.49
N ARG A 116 -11.77 -17.08 -11.79
CA ARG A 116 -10.86 -17.80 -10.88
C ARG A 116 -10.18 -19.02 -11.49
N THR A 117 -10.44 -19.35 -12.77
CA THR A 117 -9.97 -20.61 -13.36
C THR A 117 -8.50 -20.63 -13.81
N GLY A 118 -7.77 -19.52 -13.65
CA GLY A 118 -6.37 -19.38 -14.08
C GLY A 118 -6.19 -19.41 -15.60
N TRP A 119 -4.96 -19.56 -16.09
CA TRP A 119 -4.67 -19.66 -17.53
C TRP A 119 -5.14 -20.98 -18.13
N ARG A 120 -5.73 -20.92 -19.34
CA ARG A 120 -6.04 -22.09 -20.18
C ARG A 120 -5.72 -21.77 -21.64
N LYS A 121 -5.04 -22.68 -22.32
CA LYS A 121 -4.68 -22.53 -23.74
C LYS A 121 -5.96 -22.37 -24.58
N PRO A 122 -6.14 -21.27 -25.35
CA PRO A 122 -7.33 -21.06 -26.15
C PRO A 122 -7.35 -22.03 -27.33
N LYS A 123 -8.43 -22.82 -27.47
CA LYS A 123 -8.54 -23.88 -28.49
C LYS A 123 -9.35 -23.46 -29.71
N GLY A 124 -10.39 -22.65 -29.54
CA GLY A 124 -11.37 -22.34 -30.59
C GLY A 124 -10.78 -21.71 -31.85
N MET A 125 -11.32 -22.09 -33.02
CA MET A 125 -10.78 -21.70 -34.32
C MET A 125 -10.70 -20.19 -34.55
N GLN A 126 -11.75 -19.50 -34.14
CA GLN A 126 -11.90 -18.06 -34.29
C GLN A 126 -11.45 -17.27 -33.05
N SER A 127 -10.82 -17.91 -32.06
CA SER A 127 -10.39 -17.21 -30.85
C SER A 127 -9.35 -16.15 -31.19
N SER A 128 -9.69 -14.88 -30.89
CA SER A 128 -8.80 -13.73 -31.12
C SER A 128 -7.51 -13.82 -30.31
N GLN A 129 -7.56 -14.41 -29.11
CA GLN A 129 -6.38 -14.67 -28.29
C GLN A 129 -5.50 -15.76 -28.91
N ARG A 130 -6.12 -16.83 -29.46
CA ARG A 130 -5.37 -17.89 -30.15
C ARG A 130 -4.65 -17.37 -31.40
N LEU A 131 -5.32 -16.50 -32.15
CA LEU A 131 -4.78 -15.79 -33.31
C LEU A 131 -3.78 -14.68 -32.94
N ASN A 132 -3.53 -14.43 -31.65
CA ASN A 132 -2.65 -13.37 -31.11
C ASN A 132 -2.95 -11.98 -31.68
N ARG A 133 -4.22 -11.59 -31.78
CA ARG A 133 -4.59 -10.22 -32.18
C ARG A 133 -4.13 -9.20 -31.12
N LYS A 134 -3.60 -8.05 -31.55
CA LYS A 134 -2.98 -7.01 -30.70
C LYS A 134 -3.81 -6.57 -29.49
N TYR A 135 -5.14 -6.49 -29.66
CA TYR A 135 -6.06 -6.04 -28.61
C TYR A 135 -6.41 -7.13 -27.57
N ARG A 136 -5.87 -8.34 -27.70
CA ARG A 136 -6.01 -9.41 -26.71
C ARG A 136 -4.66 -9.71 -26.06
N SER A 137 -4.70 -10.11 -24.79
CA SER A 137 -3.49 -10.54 -24.09
C SER A 137 -2.84 -11.72 -24.82
N PRO A 138 -1.51 -11.70 -25.02
CA PRO A 138 -0.83 -12.71 -25.82
C PRO A 138 -0.86 -14.07 -25.15
N MET A 139 -0.67 -15.12 -25.96
CA MET A 139 -0.58 -16.49 -25.45
C MET A 139 0.71 -16.71 -24.66
N ALA A 140 0.64 -17.48 -23.56
CA ALA A 140 1.84 -17.95 -22.87
C ALA A 140 2.75 -18.76 -23.82
N ARG A 141 4.04 -18.42 -23.81
CA ARG A 141 5.12 -18.97 -24.66
C ARG A 141 6.42 -19.04 -23.84
N VAL A 142 7.39 -19.85 -24.27
CA VAL A 142 8.69 -20.02 -23.57
C VAL A 142 9.47 -18.70 -23.45
N GLY A 143 9.37 -17.80 -24.43
CA GLY A 143 10.05 -16.49 -24.40
C GLY A 143 9.61 -15.53 -23.29
N TYR A 144 8.53 -15.86 -22.57
CA TYR A 144 8.06 -15.13 -21.41
C TYR A 144 8.73 -15.60 -20.09
N GLY A 145 9.70 -16.51 -20.17
CA GLY A 145 10.47 -16.96 -19.01
C GLY A 145 11.28 -15.84 -18.37
N LYS A 146 11.41 -15.90 -17.05
CA LYS A 146 12.29 -15.01 -16.27
C LYS A 146 13.75 -15.40 -16.47
N ILE A 147 14.64 -14.41 -16.30
CA ILE A 147 16.10 -14.58 -16.27
C ILE A 147 16.46 -15.71 -15.29
N ALA A 148 17.30 -16.64 -15.73
CA ALA A 148 17.61 -17.85 -14.96
C ALA A 148 18.22 -17.53 -13.58
N ALA A 149 19.15 -16.58 -13.51
CA ALA A 149 19.84 -16.19 -12.29
C ALA A 149 18.93 -15.59 -11.20
N ALA A 150 17.80 -14.98 -11.59
CA ALA A 150 16.83 -14.39 -10.67
C ALA A 150 15.49 -15.15 -10.64
N ARG A 151 15.44 -16.33 -11.27
CA ARG A 151 14.29 -17.21 -11.23
C ARG A 151 14.15 -17.76 -9.81
N ASP A 152 12.91 -17.89 -9.35
CA ASP A 152 12.55 -18.46 -8.04
C ASP A 152 13.05 -17.71 -6.79
N LEU A 153 13.84 -16.64 -6.93
CA LEU A 153 14.18 -15.73 -5.82
C LEU A 153 12.96 -14.93 -5.34
N HIS A 154 12.88 -14.67 -4.04
CA HIS A 154 11.93 -13.71 -3.45
C HIS A 154 12.18 -12.29 -4.01
N PRO A 155 11.20 -11.35 -3.99
CA PRO A 155 11.45 -9.95 -4.34
C PRO A 155 12.57 -9.27 -3.54
N SER A 156 12.84 -9.72 -2.32
CA SER A 156 13.99 -9.24 -1.54
C SER A 156 15.33 -9.85 -1.95
N GLY A 157 15.32 -10.84 -2.85
CA GLY A 157 16.50 -11.54 -3.34
C GLY A 157 16.91 -12.79 -2.56
N PHE A 158 16.19 -13.19 -1.51
CA PHE A 158 16.45 -14.45 -0.82
C PHE A 158 15.98 -15.65 -1.65
N GLU A 159 16.69 -16.77 -1.55
CA GLU A 159 16.18 -18.08 -1.91
C GLU A 159 15.20 -18.57 -0.84
N GLU A 160 14.02 -19.03 -1.26
CA GLU A 160 12.96 -19.40 -0.33
C GLU A 160 13.07 -20.89 0.04
N VAL A 161 13.22 -21.19 1.32
CA VAL A 161 13.23 -22.56 1.84
C VAL A 161 11.94 -22.81 2.61
N LEU A 162 11.22 -23.89 2.26
CA LEU A 162 9.99 -24.28 2.94
C LEU A 162 10.33 -25.07 4.22
N VAL A 163 9.81 -24.62 5.37
CA VAL A 163 10.11 -25.17 6.70
C VAL A 163 8.84 -25.63 7.40
N HIS A 164 8.90 -26.78 8.07
CA HIS A 164 7.79 -27.37 8.83
C HIS A 164 8.11 -27.63 10.31
N ARG A 165 9.39 -27.77 10.66
CA ARG A 165 9.90 -28.10 12.00
C ARG A 165 11.06 -27.15 12.36
N PRO A 166 11.35 -26.96 13.66
CA PRO A 166 12.51 -26.15 14.08
C PRO A 166 13.83 -26.72 13.55
N GLU A 167 13.97 -28.05 13.47
CA GLU A 167 15.15 -28.75 12.92
C GLU A 167 15.43 -28.41 11.45
N ASP A 168 14.40 -28.09 10.65
CA ASP A 168 14.60 -27.79 9.23
C ASP A 168 15.32 -26.43 9.04
N LEU A 169 15.50 -25.63 10.10
CA LEU A 169 16.22 -24.35 10.07
C LEU A 169 17.73 -24.50 10.15
N ASP A 170 18.25 -25.59 10.72
CA ASP A 170 19.68 -25.73 11.00
C ASP A 170 20.54 -25.85 9.73
N GLY A 171 19.95 -26.25 8.60
CA GLY A 171 20.62 -26.40 7.30
C GLY A 171 20.57 -25.16 6.39
N ILE A 172 20.01 -24.04 6.87
CA ILE A 172 19.75 -22.85 6.05
C ILE A 172 20.86 -21.81 6.26
N ASP A 173 21.39 -21.25 5.18
CA ASP A 173 22.32 -20.11 5.25
C ASP A 173 21.57 -18.77 5.39
N PRO A 174 21.68 -18.04 6.52
CA PRO A 174 20.96 -16.79 6.76
C PRO A 174 21.27 -15.67 5.74
N SER A 175 22.42 -15.75 5.07
CA SER A 175 22.89 -14.69 4.16
C SER A 175 22.27 -14.79 2.76
N VAL A 176 21.92 -15.99 2.31
CA VAL A 176 21.39 -16.27 0.96
C VAL A 176 19.94 -16.71 1.01
N GLN A 177 19.54 -17.44 2.05
CA GLN A 177 18.25 -18.12 2.14
C GLN A 177 17.37 -17.50 3.22
N ALA A 178 16.06 -17.55 3.00
CA ALA A 178 15.04 -17.17 3.96
C ALA A 178 14.04 -18.29 4.14
N ALA A 179 13.57 -18.46 5.38
CA ALA A 179 12.60 -19.49 5.72
C ALA A 179 11.16 -19.02 5.42
N ARG A 180 10.37 -19.90 4.81
CA ARG A 180 8.91 -19.78 4.74
C ARG A 180 8.29 -20.93 5.51
N VAL A 181 7.53 -20.60 6.55
CA VAL A 181 6.83 -21.60 7.35
C VAL A 181 5.61 -22.12 6.58
N GLY A 182 5.46 -23.43 6.47
CA GLY A 182 4.30 -24.06 5.81
C GLY A 182 2.96 -23.63 6.42
N GLY A 183 1.92 -23.52 5.59
CA GLY A 183 0.58 -23.11 6.03
C GLY A 183 -0.11 -24.10 7.00
N THR A 184 0.32 -25.36 7.00
CA THR A 184 -0.19 -26.43 7.88
C THR A 184 0.39 -26.39 9.29
N VAL A 185 1.42 -25.57 9.55
CA VAL A 185 2.07 -25.49 10.86
C VAL A 185 1.22 -24.67 11.83
N GLY A 186 0.76 -25.30 12.92
CA GLY A 186 -0.05 -24.67 13.96
C GLY A 186 0.76 -23.72 14.87
N GLY A 187 0.07 -22.80 15.55
CA GLY A 187 0.65 -21.71 16.34
C GLY A 187 1.75 -22.15 17.30
N ARG A 188 1.51 -23.16 18.14
CA ARG A 188 2.50 -23.69 19.10
C ARG A 188 3.85 -24.05 18.45
N LYS A 189 3.83 -24.68 17.28
CA LYS A 189 5.07 -25.05 16.57
C LYS A 189 5.70 -23.83 15.89
N ARG A 190 4.89 -22.85 15.50
CA ARG A 190 5.40 -21.59 14.91
C ARG A 190 6.20 -20.79 15.92
N VAL A 191 5.79 -20.74 17.19
CA VAL A 191 6.57 -20.10 18.26
C VAL A 191 7.98 -20.67 18.31
N LEU A 192 8.09 -22.01 18.43
CA LEU A 192 9.38 -22.70 18.45
C LEU A 192 10.22 -22.44 17.20
N ILE A 193 9.59 -22.38 16.02
CA ILE A 193 10.27 -22.06 14.76
C ILE A 193 10.73 -20.59 14.74
N HIS A 194 9.95 -19.67 15.29
CA HIS A 194 10.31 -18.25 15.36
C HIS A 194 11.46 -18.02 16.33
N GLU A 195 11.39 -18.57 17.54
CA GLU A 195 12.48 -18.53 18.53
C GLU A 195 13.77 -19.10 17.94
N ARG A 196 13.71 -20.31 17.36
CA ARG A 196 14.87 -20.95 16.73
C ARG A 196 15.41 -20.16 15.53
N ALA A 197 14.54 -19.51 14.76
CA ALA A 197 14.97 -18.66 13.65
C ALA A 197 15.65 -17.38 14.14
N ASP A 198 15.19 -16.80 15.25
CA ASP A 198 15.81 -15.63 15.87
C ASP A 198 17.19 -15.98 16.44
N GLU A 199 17.34 -17.15 17.07
CA GLU A 199 18.64 -17.68 17.53
C GLU A 199 19.65 -17.83 16.38
N LEU A 200 19.21 -18.34 15.23
CA LEU A 200 20.04 -18.54 14.04
C LEU A 200 20.17 -17.28 13.18
N GLY A 201 19.43 -16.21 13.48
CA GLY A 201 19.38 -14.98 12.68
C GLY A 201 18.74 -15.16 11.29
N ILE A 202 17.91 -16.20 11.11
CA ILE A 202 17.26 -16.52 9.82
C ILE A 202 15.99 -15.67 9.66
N ARG A 203 15.86 -15.02 8.50
CA ARG A 203 14.64 -14.27 8.19
C ARG A 203 13.48 -15.19 7.87
N VAL A 204 12.40 -15.08 8.64
CA VAL A 204 11.12 -15.74 8.34
C VAL A 204 10.21 -14.81 7.50
N LEU A 205 9.84 -15.23 6.29
CA LEU A 205 9.09 -14.40 5.34
C LEU A 205 7.64 -14.15 5.75
N ASN A 206 6.99 -15.14 6.38
CA ASN A 206 5.60 -15.10 6.79
C ASN A 206 5.47 -15.17 8.33
N ARG A 207 6.19 -14.30 9.04
CA ARG A 207 6.07 -14.14 10.50
C ARG A 207 4.68 -13.58 10.84
N ARG A 208 4.01 -14.18 11.82
CA ARG A 208 2.72 -13.71 12.34
C ARG A 208 2.99 -12.90 13.62
N ARG A 209 2.22 -11.83 13.84
CA ARG A 209 2.20 -11.11 15.12
C ARG A 209 1.21 -11.82 16.07
N GLY A 210 1.48 -11.79 17.38
CA GLY A 210 0.57 -12.35 18.40
C GLY A 210 0.55 -13.88 18.51
N ILE A 211 1.69 -14.55 18.35
CA ILE A 211 1.88 -15.99 18.62
C ILE A 211 3.16 -16.14 19.44
#